data_AF-A0A359E5A0-F1
#
_entry.id   AF-A0A359E5A0-F1
#
_cell.length_a   1.000
_cell.length_b   1.000
_cell.length_c   1.000
_cell.angle_alpha   90.00
_cell.angle_beta   90.00
_cell.angle_gamma   90.00
#
_symmetry.space_group_name_H-M   'P 1'
#
loop_
_entity.id
_entity.type
_entity.pdbx_description
1 polymer ?
#
loop_
_entity_poly.entity_id
_entity_poly.type
_entity_poly.pdbx_seq_one_letter_code
_entity_poly.pdbx_strand_id
1 'polypeptide(L)'
;VRPAGLPYSFYEQFFHLRVAQFDILDFSRNSEYEPKQWPEDYWPVEQAPESEEEWESLKKQFFDERNEFMNFILDPKNNLQEEIPHGDGQTLFREALLVLEHNAYHIGQLAIIFRLLKNE
;
A
#
# COMPACT_ATOMS: atom_id res chain seq x y z
N VAL A 1 0.65 19.02 4.53
CA VAL A 1 0.91 19.52 5.91
C VAL A 1 1.06 18.34 6.85
N ARG A 2 2.13 18.30 7.64
CA ARG A 2 2.31 17.34 8.73
C ARG A 2 1.73 17.96 10.02
N PRO A 3 0.76 17.32 10.71
CA PRO A 3 0.25 17.82 11.99
C PRO A 3 1.34 17.86 13.06
N ALA A 4 1.19 18.73 14.07
CA ALA A 4 2.14 18.80 15.17
C ALA A 4 2.31 17.44 15.88
N GLY A 5 3.56 16.99 16.01
CA GLY A 5 3.89 15.72 16.68
C GLY A 5 3.79 14.46 15.80
N LEU A 6 3.44 14.59 14.51
CA LEU A 6 3.47 13.48 13.57
C LEU A 6 4.57 13.66 12.51
N PRO A 7 5.28 12.57 12.13
CA PRO A 7 6.41 12.68 11.19
C PRO A 7 6.01 12.66 9.72
N TYR A 8 4.72 12.48 9.41
CA TYR A 8 4.18 12.34 8.05
C TYR A 8 2.85 13.09 7.88
N SER A 9 2.61 13.53 6.65
CA SER A 9 1.37 14.15 6.22
C SER A 9 0.35 13.08 5.81
N PHE A 10 -0.89 13.50 5.53
CA PHE A 10 -1.89 12.60 4.97
C PHE A 10 -1.45 12.02 3.62
N TYR A 11 -0.84 12.86 2.76
CA TYR A 11 -0.34 12.47 1.45
C TYR A 11 0.79 11.44 1.58
N GLU A 12 1.79 11.70 2.43
CA GLU A 12 2.92 10.80 2.64
C GLU A 12 2.47 9.43 3.15
N GLN A 13 1.54 9.44 4.11
CA GLN A 13 1.01 8.22 4.68
C GLN A 13 0.15 7.42 3.69
N PHE A 14 -0.61 8.10 2.82
CA PHE A 14 -1.40 7.46 1.77
C PHE A 14 -0.53 6.95 0.62
N PHE A 15 0.55 7.65 0.27
CA PHE A 15 1.56 7.19 -0.68
C PHE A 15 2.19 5.89 -0.21
N HIS A 16 2.67 5.85 1.04
CA HIS A 16 3.20 4.63 1.67
C HIS A 16 2.21 3.46 1.61
N LEU A 17 0.93 3.75 1.90
CA LEU A 17 -0.14 2.75 1.83
C LEU A 17 -0.25 2.13 0.43
N ARG A 18 -0.27 2.97 -0.60
CA ARG A 18 -0.38 2.52 -1.99
C ARG A 18 0.88 1.76 -2.44
N VAL A 19 2.07 2.28 -2.14
CA VAL A 19 3.32 1.64 -2.59
C VAL A 19 3.50 0.28 -1.95
N ALA A 20 3.26 0.15 -0.64
CA ALA A 20 3.36 -1.14 0.03
C ALA A 20 2.30 -2.14 -0.48
N GLN A 21 1.06 -1.69 -0.71
CA GLN A 21 0.02 -2.55 -1.30
C GLN A 21 0.41 -3.03 -2.70
N PHE A 22 0.91 -2.13 -3.56
CA PHE A 22 1.33 -2.49 -4.90
C PHE A 22 2.54 -3.44 -4.88
N ASP A 23 3.49 -3.22 -3.98
CA ASP A 23 4.67 -4.07 -3.85
C ASP A 23 4.30 -5.51 -3.42
N ILE A 24 3.37 -5.66 -2.45
CA ILE A 24 2.83 -6.96 -2.06
C ILE A 24 2.08 -7.62 -3.24
N LEU A 25 1.28 -6.84 -3.97
CA LEU A 25 0.57 -7.34 -5.15
C LEU A 25 1.55 -7.82 -6.22
N ASP A 26 2.57 -7.01 -6.55
CA ASP A 26 3.55 -7.34 -7.58
C ASP A 26 4.36 -8.58 -7.18
N PHE A 27 4.85 -8.64 -5.94
CA PHE A 27 5.47 -9.84 -5.38
C PHE A 27 4.55 -11.07 -5.51
N SER A 28 3.24 -10.92 -5.29
CA SER A 28 2.30 -12.05 -5.32
C SER A 28 2.07 -12.63 -6.72
N ARG A 29 2.22 -11.84 -7.80
CA ARG A 29 1.83 -12.25 -9.16
C ARG A 29 2.93 -12.22 -10.21
N ASN A 30 4.00 -11.46 -9.99
CA ASN A 30 5.02 -11.19 -10.98
C ASN A 30 6.21 -12.11 -10.75
N SER A 31 6.44 -13.07 -11.65
CA SER A 31 7.60 -13.98 -11.58
C SER A 31 8.95 -13.28 -11.78
N GLU A 32 8.93 -12.05 -12.30
CA GLU A 32 10.09 -11.18 -12.47
C GLU A 32 10.08 -10.04 -11.44
N TYR A 33 9.49 -10.27 -10.26
CA TYR A 33 9.45 -9.30 -9.18
C TYR A 33 10.86 -8.89 -8.75
N GLU A 34 11.07 -7.58 -8.60
CA GLU A 34 12.29 -7.00 -8.07
C GLU A 34 11.97 -6.20 -6.81
N PRO A 35 12.67 -6.44 -5.69
CA PRO A 35 12.37 -5.80 -4.43
C PRO A 35 12.68 -4.30 -4.45
N LYS A 36 11.78 -3.52 -3.85
CA LYS A 36 12.00 -2.10 -3.57
C LYS A 36 13.04 -1.89 -2.47
N GLN A 37 13.77 -0.79 -2.53
CA GLN A 37 14.69 -0.40 -1.47
C GLN A 37 13.91 0.07 -0.25
N TRP A 38 14.01 -0.68 0.84
CA TRP A 38 13.40 -0.31 2.10
C TRP A 38 14.36 0.52 2.96
N PRO A 39 13.89 1.63 3.58
CA PRO A 39 12.56 2.22 3.48
C PRO A 39 12.39 3.25 2.33
N GLU A 40 13.46 3.61 1.64
CA GLU A 40 13.52 4.81 0.78
C GLU A 40 12.44 4.85 -0.30
N ASP A 41 12.17 3.73 -0.98
CA ASP A 41 11.22 3.68 -2.10
C ASP A 41 9.75 3.66 -1.67
N TYR A 42 9.47 3.52 -0.37
CA TYR A 42 8.11 3.44 0.17
C TYR A 42 7.56 4.79 0.61
N TRP A 43 8.38 5.83 0.62
CA TRP A 43 8.00 7.18 1.05
C TRP A 43 8.24 8.18 -0.08
N PRO A 44 7.35 9.16 -0.26
CA PRO A 44 7.60 10.21 -1.23
C PRO A 44 8.63 11.19 -0.67
N VAL A 45 9.36 11.87 -1.56
CA VAL A 45 10.25 12.98 -1.19
C VAL A 45 9.42 14.19 -0.75
N GLU A 46 8.29 14.43 -1.42
CA GLU A 46 7.42 15.57 -1.19
C GLU A 46 6.36 15.30 -0.13
N GLN A 47 6.03 16.33 0.65
CA GLN A 47 5.04 16.22 1.74
C GLN A 47 3.59 16.38 1.27
N ALA A 48 3.38 16.72 -0.01
CA ALA A 48 2.11 16.99 -0.63
C ALA A 48 2.21 16.67 -2.13
N PRO A 49 1.09 16.34 -2.81
CA PRO A 49 1.09 16.16 -4.24
C PRO A 49 1.43 17.47 -4.95
N GLU A 50 2.12 17.40 -6.09
CA GLU A 50 2.45 18.56 -6.92
C GLU A 50 1.19 19.19 -7.53
N SER A 51 0.12 18.39 -7.71
CA SER A 51 -1.14 18.83 -8.28
C SER A 51 -2.34 17.99 -7.82
N GLU A 52 -3.56 18.50 -8.03
CA GLU A 52 -4.79 17.73 -7.82
C GLU A 52 -4.85 16.48 -8.71
N GLU A 53 -4.31 16.57 -9.94
CA GLU A 53 -4.28 15.44 -10.87
C GLU A 53 -3.41 14.29 -10.34
N GLU A 54 -2.24 14.60 -9.79
CA GLU A 54 -1.37 13.60 -9.15
C GLU A 54 -2.07 12.94 -7.96
N TRP A 55 -2.78 13.74 -7.15
CA TRP A 55 -3.54 13.22 -6.02
C TRP A 55 -4.67 12.27 -6.45
N GLU A 56 -5.45 12.64 -7.47
CA GLU A 56 -6.48 11.77 -8.03
C GLU A 56 -5.89 10.50 -8.66
N SER A 57 -4.76 10.62 -9.34
CA SER A 57 -4.05 9.47 -9.92
C SER A 57 -3.59 8.49 -8.84
N LEU A 58 -2.99 8.98 -7.76
CA LEU A 58 -2.55 8.15 -6.63
C LEU A 58 -3.72 7.40 -5.98
N LYS A 59 -4.85 8.09 -5.74
CA LYS A 59 -6.06 7.46 -5.21
C LYS A 59 -6.60 6.39 -6.15
N LYS A 60 -6.67 6.69 -7.44
CA LYS A 60 -7.16 5.75 -8.46
C LYS A 60 -6.29 4.49 -8.49
N GLN A 61 -4.96 4.64 -8.53
CA GLN A 61 -4.01 3.52 -8.50
C GLN A 61 -4.22 2.64 -7.28
N PHE A 62 -4.33 3.22 -6.08
CA PHE A 62 -4.60 2.48 -4.86
C PHE A 62 -5.87 1.61 -4.96
N PHE A 63 -6.97 2.16 -5.48
CA PHE A 63 -8.23 1.41 -5.58
C PHE A 63 -8.21 0.36 -6.69
N ASP A 64 -7.60 0.66 -7.83
CA ASP A 64 -7.49 -0.27 -8.96
C ASP A 64 -6.62 -1.47 -8.58
N GLU A 65 -5.46 -1.24 -7.98
CA GLU A 65 -4.53 -2.28 -7.51
C GLU A 65 -5.15 -3.12 -6.40
N ARG A 66 -5.89 -2.50 -5.48
CA ARG A 66 -6.64 -3.24 -4.47
C ARG A 66 -7.65 -4.19 -5.12
N ASN A 67 -8.41 -3.70 -6.10
CA ASN A 67 -9.38 -4.54 -6.82
C ASN A 67 -8.68 -5.65 -7.61
N GLU A 68 -7.53 -5.36 -8.19
CA GLU A 68 -6.71 -6.34 -8.88
C GLU A 68 -6.22 -7.44 -7.93
N PHE A 69 -5.75 -7.08 -6.73
CA PHE A 69 -5.33 -8.06 -5.74
C PHE A 69 -6.50 -8.89 -5.23
N MET A 70 -7.66 -8.25 -4.98
CA MET A 70 -8.89 -8.97 -4.63
C MET A 70 -9.29 -9.98 -5.71
N ASN A 71 -9.26 -9.59 -6.98
CA ASN A 71 -9.57 -10.49 -8.10
C ASN A 71 -8.56 -11.64 -8.17
N PHE A 72 -7.28 -11.37 -7.93
CA PHE A 72 -6.24 -12.38 -7.91
C PHE A 72 -6.45 -13.39 -6.77
N ILE A 73 -6.80 -12.93 -5.56
CA ILE A 73 -7.12 -13.79 -4.41
C ILE A 73 -8.39 -14.61 -4.63
N LEU A 74 -9.40 -14.04 -5.30
CA LEU A 74 -10.70 -14.69 -5.52
C LEU A 74 -10.73 -15.60 -6.76
N ASP A 75 -9.72 -15.57 -7.63
CA ASP A 75 -9.64 -16.47 -8.77
C ASP A 75 -9.38 -17.91 -8.30
N PRO A 76 -10.30 -18.87 -8.53
CA PRO A 76 -10.14 -20.26 -8.08
C PRO A 76 -8.96 -20.99 -8.72
N LYS A 77 -8.33 -20.42 -9.75
CA LYS A 77 -7.07 -20.94 -10.31
C LYS A 77 -5.87 -20.70 -9.40
N ASN A 78 -5.94 -19.72 -8.51
CA ASN A 78 -4.86 -19.39 -7.60
C ASN A 78 -5.03 -20.14 -6.27
N ASN A 79 -4.09 -21.03 -5.96
CA ASN A 79 -4.10 -21.74 -4.70
C ASN A 79 -3.53 -20.86 -3.58
N LEU A 80 -4.39 -20.43 -2.66
CA LEU A 80 -4.00 -19.54 -1.57
C LEU A 80 -2.91 -20.10 -0.64
N GLN A 81 -2.80 -21.43 -0.54
CA GLN A 81 -1.86 -22.11 0.36
C GLN A 81 -0.57 -22.55 -0.34
N GLU A 82 -0.48 -22.36 -1.66
CA GLU A 82 0.73 -22.67 -2.40
C GLU A 82 1.78 -21.59 -2.18
N GLU A 83 3.04 -22.03 -2.06
CA GLU A 83 4.17 -21.11 -1.93
C GLU A 83 4.39 -20.38 -3.26
N ILE A 84 4.64 -19.08 -3.17
CA ILE A 84 4.98 -18.24 -4.32
C ILE A 84 6.39 -18.67 -4.78
N PRO A 85 6.59 -19.09 -6.04
CA PRO A 85 7.83 -19.74 -6.48
C PRO A 85 9.12 -18.93 -6.32
N HIS A 86 9.03 -17.61 -6.45
CA HIS A 86 10.15 -16.67 -6.29
C HIS A 86 10.25 -16.07 -4.88
N GLY A 87 9.44 -16.56 -3.93
CA GLY A 87 9.53 -16.22 -2.52
C GLY A 87 10.40 -17.19 -1.72
N ASP A 88 10.48 -16.93 -0.41
CA ASP A 88 11.16 -17.74 0.60
C ASP A 88 10.15 -18.55 1.46
N GLY A 89 9.06 -19.00 0.84
CA GLY A 89 7.98 -19.75 1.50
C GLY A 89 6.73 -18.93 1.85
N GLN A 90 6.60 -17.71 1.33
CA GLN A 90 5.35 -16.94 1.42
C GLN A 90 4.26 -17.59 0.57
N THR A 91 3.04 -17.58 1.05
CA THR A 91 1.85 -18.02 0.30
C THR A 91 0.97 -16.83 -0.04
N LEU A 92 0.13 -16.96 -1.07
CA LEU A 92 -0.83 -15.91 -1.42
C LEU A 92 -1.78 -15.58 -0.24
N PHE A 93 -2.12 -16.56 0.60
CA PHE A 93 -2.88 -16.32 1.84
C PHE A 93 -2.13 -15.41 2.82
N ARG A 94 -0.83 -15.65 3.02
CA ARG A 94 0.01 -14.81 3.88
C ARG A 94 0.06 -13.38 3.36
N GLU A 95 0.26 -13.18 2.06
CA GLU A 95 0.33 -11.86 1.44
C GLU A 95 -1.01 -11.11 1.53
N ALA A 96 -2.13 -11.82 1.38
CA ALA A 96 -3.47 -11.27 1.58
C ALA A 96 -3.71 -10.78 3.03
N LEU A 97 -3.21 -11.51 4.03
CA LEU A 97 -3.28 -11.07 5.43
C LEU A 97 -2.33 -9.90 5.69
N LEU A 98 -1.12 -9.93 5.13
CA LEU A 98 -0.13 -8.87 5.29
C LEU A 98 -0.68 -7.53 4.80
N VAL A 99 -1.25 -7.48 3.60
CA VAL A 99 -1.83 -6.25 3.05
C VAL A 99 -3.05 -5.79 3.86
N LEU A 100 -3.86 -6.73 4.36
CA LEU A 100 -5.04 -6.41 5.17
C LEU A 100 -4.65 -5.74 6.49
N GLU A 101 -3.69 -6.31 7.21
CA GLU A 101 -3.20 -5.79 8.49
C GLU A 101 -2.49 -4.45 8.32
N HIS A 102 -1.60 -4.35 7.32
CA HIS A 102 -0.90 -3.11 6.98
C HIS A 102 -1.89 -1.98 6.65
N ASN A 103 -2.86 -2.27 5.77
CA ASN A 103 -3.86 -1.27 5.39
C ASN A 103 -4.71 -0.84 6.60
N ALA A 104 -5.17 -1.79 7.43
CA ALA A 104 -5.95 -1.47 8.62
C ALA A 104 -5.20 -0.56 9.59
N TYR A 105 -3.92 -0.84 9.83
CA TYR A 105 -3.06 -0.04 10.71
C TYR A 105 -2.90 1.39 10.19
N HIS A 106 -2.52 1.55 8.93
CA HIS A 106 -2.23 2.86 8.34
C HIS A 106 -3.50 3.68 8.04
N ILE A 107 -4.65 3.06 7.76
CA ILE A 107 -5.94 3.76 7.71
C ILE A 107 -6.28 4.36 9.08
N GLY A 108 -5.96 3.66 10.17
CA GLY A 108 -6.08 4.21 11.53
C GLY A 108 -5.22 5.48 11.72
N GLN A 109 -3.98 5.48 11.21
CA GLN A 109 -3.11 6.65 11.25
C GLN A 109 -3.66 7.81 10.40
N LEU A 110 -4.18 7.53 9.20
CA LEU A 110 -4.85 8.54 8.36
C LEU A 110 -6.03 9.19 9.07
N ALA A 111 -6.83 8.42 9.81
CA ALA A 111 -7.93 8.95 10.61
C ALA A 111 -7.45 9.88 11.74
N ILE A 112 -6.32 9.57 12.38
CA ILE A 112 -5.69 10.43 13.39
C ILE A 112 -5.20 11.74 12.77
N ILE A 113 -4.48 11.67 11.64
CA ILE A 113 -3.98 12.84 10.91
C ILE A 113 -5.16 13.75 10.53
N PHE A 114 -6.22 13.17 9.96
CA PHE A 114 -7.43 13.90 9.58
C PHE A 114 -8.08 14.62 10.78
N ARG A 115 -8.16 13.95 11.95
CA ARG A 115 -8.70 14.55 13.17
C ARG A 115 -7.86 15.74 13.64
N LEU A 116 -6.53 15.63 13.57
CA LEU A 116 -5.63 16.70 13.99
C LEU A 116 -5.75 17.91 13.06
N LEU A 117 -5.71 17.72 11.74
CA LEU A 117 -5.84 18.81 10.76
C LEU A 117 -7.20 19.51 10.79
N LYS A 118 -8.27 18.83 11.25
CA LYS A 118 -9.59 19.45 11.42
C LYS A 118 -9.74 20.27 12.70
N ASN A 119 -8.90 19.98 13.71
CA ASN A 119 -8.95 20.62 15.02
C ASN A 119 -7.87 21.71 15.17
N GLU A 120 -7.03 21.90 14.16
CA GLU A 120 -6.16 23.06 13.95
C GLU A 120 -6.94 24.20 13.27
#